data_AF-A0A2N6E2B4-F1
#
_entry.id   AF-A0A2N6E2B4-F1
#
_cell.length_a   1.000
_cell.length_b   1.000
_cell.length_c   1.000
_cell.angle_alpha   90.00
_cell.angle_beta   90.00
_cell.angle_gamma   90.00
#
_symmetry.space_group_name_H-M   'P 1'
#
loop_
_entity.id
_entity.type
_entity.pdbx_description
1 polymer ?
#
loop_
_entity_poly.entity_id
_entity_poly.type
_entity_poly.pdbx_seq_one_letter_code
_entity_poly.pdbx_strand_id
1 'polypeptide(L)'
;MVNYPVGEGSVSVTIKDLDGRLAINELVQNNNPQALMVDRFFRLFTALGVDHLADPAELTAALIDWLDSGDGSYQEIHTDGLNIPVAGAEEAYYQGQQAAYPCKNGPLETLEELLLVKGFSEELLTIIGPHLAVNGSTKININTASDMVLMSLDAVITEQVAEMIIAYRQDSPIVAISELEKLLPDAAYSALKSLSNQKFLGTTSSIYQLTAHARVNDGSRVLRAEVDKTDNTLLLIKVD
;
A
#
# COMPACT_ATOMS: atom_id res chain seq x y z
N MET A 1 -8.78 -20.32 12.31
CA MET A 1 -7.73 -20.92 11.46
C MET A 1 -8.06 -22.39 11.26
N VAL A 2 -8.04 -22.87 10.01
CA VAL A 2 -8.28 -24.29 9.69
C VAL A 2 -6.94 -25.02 9.73
N ASN A 3 -6.86 -26.11 10.49
CA ASN A 3 -5.66 -26.93 10.58
C ASN A 3 -5.82 -28.17 9.70
N TYR A 4 -4.84 -28.40 8.83
CA TYR A 4 -4.73 -29.57 7.98
C TYR A 4 -3.68 -30.53 8.59
N PRO A 5 -4.03 -31.78 8.89
CA PRO A 5 -3.08 -32.75 9.44
C PRO A 5 -2.02 -33.12 8.40
N VAL A 6 -0.75 -33.15 8.79
CA VAL A 6 0.40 -33.54 7.95
C VAL A 6 1.36 -34.36 8.81
N GLY A 7 1.38 -35.68 8.61
CA GLY A 7 2.14 -36.60 9.46
C GLY A 7 1.71 -36.47 10.94
N GLU A 8 2.70 -36.33 11.82
CA GLU A 8 2.53 -36.13 13.27
C GLU A 8 2.21 -34.66 13.66
N GLY A 9 1.95 -33.80 12.68
CA GLY A 9 1.74 -32.38 12.87
C GLY A 9 0.54 -31.81 12.12
N SER A 10 0.49 -30.49 12.06
CA SER A 10 -0.55 -29.75 11.35
C SER A 10 0.01 -28.52 10.66
N VAL A 11 -0.62 -28.13 9.55
CA VAL A 11 -0.38 -26.87 8.86
C VAL A 11 -1.68 -26.09 8.75
N SER A 12 -1.66 -24.79 9.00
CA SER A 12 -2.74 -23.87 8.62
C SER A 12 -2.23 -22.85 7.61
N VAL A 13 -3.01 -22.58 6.57
CA VAL A 13 -2.65 -21.61 5.52
C VAL A 13 -3.66 -20.46 5.52
N THR A 14 -3.15 -19.23 5.45
CA THR A 14 -3.94 -18.03 5.20
C THR A 14 -3.45 -17.40 3.90
N ILE A 15 -4.39 -16.91 3.09
CA ILE A 15 -4.09 -16.19 1.83
C ILE A 15 -4.64 -14.77 2.00
N LYS A 16 -3.81 -13.78 1.70
CA LYS A 16 -4.19 -12.37 1.65
C LYS A 16 -3.94 -11.81 0.26
N ASP A 17 -4.89 -11.03 -0.22
CA ASP A 17 -4.77 -10.25 -1.43
C ASP A 17 -3.93 -8.99 -1.14
N LEU A 18 -2.92 -8.71 -1.99
CA LEU A 18 -2.07 -7.54 -1.83
C LEU A 18 -2.41 -6.39 -2.79
N ASP A 19 -3.10 -6.63 -3.90
CA ASP A 19 -3.48 -5.54 -4.82
C ASP A 19 -4.64 -4.69 -4.29
N GLY A 20 -5.26 -5.07 -3.17
CA GLY A 20 -6.13 -4.16 -2.40
C GLY A 20 -5.37 -3.06 -1.65
N ARG A 21 -4.03 -3.06 -1.68
CA ARG A 21 -3.17 -2.17 -0.90
C ARG A 21 -2.36 -1.24 -1.81
N LEU A 22 -1.89 -0.12 -1.27
CA LEU A 22 -0.94 0.72 -2.01
C LEU A 22 0.43 0.05 -2.01
N ALA A 23 0.94 -0.25 -3.20
CA ALA A 23 2.28 -0.75 -3.40
C ALA A 23 3.29 0.39 -3.25
N ILE A 24 4.15 0.33 -2.23
CA ILE A 24 5.02 1.45 -1.87
C ILE A 24 6.11 1.72 -2.91
N ASN A 25 6.68 0.66 -3.48
CA ASN A 25 7.69 0.76 -4.51
C ASN A 25 7.14 1.33 -5.83
N GLU A 26 5.82 1.41 -6.01
CA GLU A 26 5.19 2.03 -7.17
C GLU A 26 5.11 3.57 -7.07
N LEU A 27 5.43 4.15 -5.91
CA LEU A 27 5.49 5.61 -5.74
C LEU A 27 6.53 6.25 -6.67
N VAL A 28 7.64 5.55 -6.93
CA VAL A 28 8.72 5.99 -7.83
C VAL A 28 8.94 4.92 -8.89
N GLN A 29 8.83 5.29 -10.18
CA GLN A 29 9.17 4.40 -11.30
C GLN A 29 10.17 5.08 -12.22
N ASN A 30 11.19 4.33 -12.66
CA ASN A 30 12.28 4.87 -13.50
C ASN A 30 12.88 6.16 -12.92
N ASN A 31 13.08 6.20 -11.60
CA ASN A 31 13.56 7.36 -10.88
C ASN A 31 12.66 8.61 -10.94
N ASN A 32 11.35 8.43 -11.18
CA ASN A 32 10.39 9.52 -11.23
C ASN A 32 9.19 9.23 -10.33
N PRO A 33 8.79 10.16 -9.46
CA PRO A 33 7.57 10.06 -8.68
C PRO A 33 6.34 9.98 -9.59
N GLN A 34 5.44 9.05 -9.28
CA GLN A 34 4.22 8.84 -10.03
C GLN A 34 3.11 9.70 -9.43
N ALA A 35 2.64 10.73 -10.15
CA ALA A 35 1.65 11.69 -9.65
C ALA A 35 0.40 11.02 -9.05
N LEU A 36 -0.12 9.96 -9.67
CA LEU A 36 -1.24 9.18 -9.14
C LEU A 36 -0.93 8.56 -7.76
N MET A 37 0.30 8.07 -7.57
CA MET A 37 0.70 7.46 -6.31
C MET A 37 1.00 8.50 -5.25
N VAL A 38 1.60 9.65 -5.62
CA VAL A 38 1.77 10.81 -4.73
C VAL A 38 0.43 11.23 -4.14
N ASP A 39 -0.57 11.44 -5.02
CA ASP A 39 -1.96 11.72 -4.64
C ASP A 39 -2.51 10.66 -3.66
N ARG A 40 -2.33 9.37 -3.97
CA ARG A 40 -2.85 8.27 -3.15
C ARG A 40 -2.17 8.17 -1.80
N PHE A 41 -0.86 8.32 -1.72
CA PHE A 41 -0.14 8.26 -0.44
C PHE A 41 -0.52 9.43 0.45
N PHE A 42 -0.56 10.64 -0.10
CA PHE A 42 -1.04 11.82 0.61
C PHE A 42 -2.46 11.61 1.15
N ARG A 43 -3.42 11.24 0.29
CA ARG A 43 -4.82 11.01 0.70
C ARG A 43 -4.95 9.85 1.70
N LEU A 44 -4.16 8.79 1.56
CA LEU A 44 -4.18 7.67 2.52
C LEU A 44 -3.76 8.13 3.92
N PHE A 45 -2.65 8.88 4.02
CA PHE A 45 -2.18 9.40 5.30
C PHE A 45 -3.19 10.37 5.92
N THR A 46 -3.77 11.28 5.14
CA THR A 46 -4.84 12.17 5.59
C THR A 46 -6.08 11.39 6.04
N ALA A 47 -6.52 10.38 5.29
CA ALA A 47 -7.68 9.56 5.63
C ALA A 47 -7.48 8.76 6.93
N LEU A 48 -6.25 8.32 7.19
CA LEU A 48 -5.87 7.64 8.43
C LEU A 48 -5.74 8.61 9.62
N GLY A 49 -5.81 9.92 9.40
CA GLY A 49 -5.73 10.94 10.46
C GLY A 49 -4.39 10.97 11.18
N VAL A 50 -3.29 10.63 10.49
CA VAL A 50 -1.95 10.52 11.09
C VAL A 50 -1.24 11.85 11.28
N ASP A 51 -1.90 12.97 10.98
CA ASP A 51 -1.35 14.34 11.09
C ASP A 51 -0.83 14.69 12.49
N HIS A 52 -1.33 14.00 13.52
CA HIS A 52 -0.89 14.14 14.90
C HIS A 52 0.47 13.46 15.18
N LEU A 53 0.91 12.55 14.29
CA LEU A 53 2.19 11.84 14.34
C LEU A 53 3.22 12.48 13.40
N ALA A 54 2.81 12.78 12.16
CA ALA A 54 3.64 13.42 11.14
C ALA A 54 2.77 14.03 10.04
N ASP A 55 3.28 15.06 9.37
CA ASP A 55 2.59 15.71 8.25
C ASP A 55 2.51 14.79 7.01
N PRO A 56 1.32 14.54 6.44
CA PRO A 56 1.14 13.68 5.26
C PRO A 56 1.98 14.04 4.03
N ALA A 57 2.18 15.34 3.77
CA ALA A 57 2.98 15.77 2.64
C ALA A 57 4.48 15.52 2.90
N GLU A 58 4.96 15.79 4.12
CA GLU A 58 6.33 15.49 4.53
C GLU A 58 6.64 13.98 4.48
N LEU A 59 5.71 13.14 4.94
CA LEU A 59 5.83 11.68 4.83
C LEU A 59 5.94 11.23 3.36
N THR A 60 5.11 11.80 2.49
CA THR A 60 5.12 11.47 1.06
C THR A 60 6.43 11.93 0.41
N ALA A 61 6.93 13.11 0.76
CA ALA A 61 8.21 13.63 0.28
C ALA A 61 9.40 12.77 0.73
N ALA A 62 9.44 12.39 2.01
CA ALA A 62 10.50 11.53 2.55
C ALA A 62 10.51 10.14 1.90
N LEU A 63 9.34 9.58 1.56
CA LEU A 63 9.25 8.32 0.82
C LEU A 63 9.79 8.44 -0.60
N ILE A 64 9.50 9.55 -1.30
CA ILE A 64 10.01 9.80 -2.65
C ILE A 64 11.53 9.79 -2.63
N ASP A 65 12.14 10.63 -1.79
CA ASP A 65 13.61 10.77 -1.71
C ASP A 65 14.28 9.46 -1.26
N TRP A 66 13.63 8.66 -0.41
CA TRP A 66 14.17 7.35 -0.02
C TRP A 66 14.20 6.34 -1.17
N LEU A 67 13.19 6.40 -2.05
CA LEU A 67 12.97 5.44 -3.13
C LEU A 67 13.72 5.80 -4.42
N ASP A 68 13.89 7.08 -4.68
CA ASP A 68 14.58 7.57 -5.87
C ASP A 68 16.10 7.56 -5.67
N SER A 69 16.86 7.49 -6.76
CA SER A 69 18.31 7.45 -6.79
C SER A 69 18.96 8.84 -6.88
N GLY A 70 18.18 9.90 -6.70
CA GLY A 70 18.65 11.28 -6.61
C GLY A 70 19.32 11.58 -5.28
N ASP A 71 19.82 12.81 -5.16
CA ASP A 71 20.30 13.40 -3.89
C ASP A 71 19.63 14.78 -3.68
N GLY A 72 18.54 15.03 -4.40
CA GLY A 72 17.90 16.34 -4.51
C GLY A 72 16.57 16.33 -3.77
N SER A 73 16.59 16.74 -2.51
CA SER A 73 15.43 16.60 -1.63
C SER A 73 14.17 17.22 -2.23
N TYR A 74 13.05 16.49 -2.19
CA TYR A 74 11.75 17.00 -2.61
C TYR A 74 11.38 18.27 -1.83
N GLN A 75 10.97 19.31 -2.54
CA GLN A 75 10.64 20.63 -1.95
C GLN A 75 9.15 20.97 -2.04
N GLU A 76 8.38 20.26 -2.86
CA GLU A 76 6.97 20.56 -3.08
C GLU A 76 6.17 19.30 -3.46
N ILE A 77 5.09 19.02 -2.73
CA ILE A 77 4.10 18.00 -3.09
C ILE A 77 2.97 18.67 -3.87
N HIS A 78 2.68 18.11 -5.04
CA HIS A 78 1.56 18.50 -5.89
C HIS A 78 0.46 17.46 -5.74
N THR A 79 -0.67 17.83 -5.14
CA THR A 79 -1.79 16.92 -4.89
C THR A 79 -3.10 17.69 -4.81
N ASP A 80 -4.17 17.15 -5.40
CA ASP A 80 -5.53 17.75 -5.33
C ASP A 80 -5.60 19.24 -5.75
N GLY A 81 -4.74 19.65 -6.68
CA GLY A 81 -4.63 21.03 -7.13
C GLY A 81 -3.94 21.99 -6.14
N LEU A 82 -3.32 21.45 -5.10
CA LEU A 82 -2.51 22.14 -4.10
C LEU A 82 -1.02 21.96 -4.40
N ASN A 83 -0.24 22.98 -4.05
CA ASN A 83 1.21 22.95 -3.99
C ASN A 83 1.62 23.14 -2.54
N ILE A 84 2.15 22.09 -1.92
CA ILE A 84 2.46 22.05 -0.49
C ILE A 84 3.99 22.07 -0.35
N PRO A 85 4.59 23.14 0.20
CA PRO A 85 6.01 23.16 0.50
C PRO A 85 6.36 22.06 1.51
N VAL A 86 7.45 21.34 1.25
CA VAL A 86 7.92 20.23 2.09
C VAL A 86 9.43 20.29 2.24
N ALA A 87 9.96 19.58 3.23
CA ALA A 87 11.38 19.35 3.39
C ALA A 87 11.67 17.85 3.31
N GLY A 88 11.87 17.35 2.09
CA GLY A 88 12.34 15.99 1.84
C GLY A 88 13.63 15.63 2.57
N ALA A 89 14.05 14.37 2.46
CA ALA A 89 15.20 13.82 3.17
C ALA A 89 16.04 12.91 2.29
N GLU A 90 17.28 13.35 2.07
CA GLU A 90 18.29 12.66 1.27
C GLU A 90 19.50 12.28 2.15
N GLU A 91 20.57 11.80 1.53
CA GLU A 91 21.82 11.40 2.18
C GLU A 91 22.29 12.37 3.28
N ALA A 92 22.26 13.68 3.03
CA ALA A 92 22.69 14.68 4.01
C ALA A 92 21.87 14.66 5.32
N TYR A 93 20.56 14.38 5.23
CA TYR A 93 19.70 14.26 6.40
C TYR A 93 20.04 12.99 7.20
N TYR A 94 20.20 11.86 6.52
CA TYR A 94 20.44 10.56 7.17
C TYR A 94 21.86 10.46 7.76
N GLN A 95 22.88 11.00 7.08
CA GLN A 95 24.24 11.12 7.62
C GLN A 95 24.34 12.13 8.78
N GLY A 96 23.41 13.07 8.85
CA GLY A 96 23.32 14.05 9.94
C GLY A 96 22.69 13.51 11.23
N GLN A 97 22.13 12.29 11.22
CA GLN A 97 21.52 11.69 12.40
C GLN A 97 22.57 11.33 13.47
N GLN A 98 22.12 11.22 14.73
CA GLN A 98 23.00 10.83 15.85
C GLN A 98 23.69 9.48 15.60
N ALA A 99 22.95 8.53 15.04
CA ALA A 99 23.49 7.32 14.45
C ALA A 99 23.34 7.46 12.93
N ALA A 100 24.42 7.86 12.27
CA ALA A 100 24.43 8.07 10.82
C ALA A 100 24.23 6.76 10.06
N TYR A 101 23.44 6.80 9.00
CA TYR A 101 23.24 5.72 8.04
C TYR A 101 23.01 6.31 6.64
N PRO A 102 23.29 5.54 5.57
CA PRO A 102 23.06 6.01 4.21
C PRO A 102 21.56 6.03 3.88
N CYS A 103 21.15 6.93 3.00
CA CYS A 103 19.88 6.83 2.30
C CYS A 103 19.91 5.57 1.42
N LYS A 104 18.78 4.86 1.30
CA LYS A 104 18.74 3.64 0.49
C LYS A 104 18.82 3.92 -1.01
N ASN A 105 18.23 5.02 -1.44
CA ASN A 105 18.15 5.43 -2.84
C ASN A 105 17.61 4.30 -3.75
N GLY A 106 16.54 3.64 -3.29
CA GLY A 106 16.02 2.44 -3.94
C GLY A 106 14.83 1.79 -3.24
N PRO A 107 14.27 0.73 -3.86
CA PRO A 107 13.03 0.10 -3.40
C PRO A 107 13.17 -0.51 -2.01
N LEU A 108 12.08 -0.49 -1.24
CA LEU A 108 11.96 -1.23 0.00
C LEU A 108 11.92 -2.73 -0.29
N GLU A 109 12.53 -3.53 0.58
CA GLU A 109 12.43 -4.99 0.62
C GLU A 109 11.39 -5.43 1.66
N THR A 110 11.21 -4.64 2.72
CA THR A 110 10.25 -4.88 3.81
C THR A 110 9.59 -3.57 4.27
N LEU A 111 8.38 -3.64 4.84
CA LEU A 111 7.73 -2.44 5.38
C LEU A 111 8.44 -1.90 6.62
N GLU A 112 9.16 -2.74 7.35
CA GLU A 112 9.93 -2.34 8.55
C GLU A 112 11.05 -1.34 8.22
N GLU A 113 11.52 -1.28 6.98
CA GLU A 113 12.49 -0.26 6.54
C GLU A 113 11.91 1.16 6.61
N LEU A 114 10.59 1.31 6.67
CA LEU A 114 9.97 2.61 6.91
C LEU A 114 10.47 3.25 8.20
N LEU A 115 10.90 2.48 9.20
CA LEU A 115 11.47 3.03 10.44
C LEU A 115 12.82 3.75 10.24
N LEU A 116 13.43 3.62 9.06
CA LEU A 116 14.62 4.35 8.66
C LEU A 116 14.29 5.62 7.85
N VAL A 117 13.05 5.79 7.40
CA VAL A 117 12.62 6.94 6.61
C VAL A 117 12.23 8.09 7.54
N LYS A 118 12.61 9.32 7.20
CA LYS A 118 12.26 10.51 7.97
C LYS A 118 10.75 10.57 8.26
N GLY A 119 10.40 10.81 9.53
CA GLY A 119 9.02 11.02 9.97
C GLY A 119 8.23 9.75 10.31
N PHE A 120 8.74 8.57 9.95
CA PHE A 120 8.08 7.31 10.27
C PHE A 120 8.47 6.78 11.65
N SER A 121 7.48 6.26 12.37
CA SER A 121 7.62 5.69 13.71
C SER A 121 6.95 4.31 13.77
N GLU A 122 7.22 3.53 14.82
CA GLU A 122 6.55 2.23 15.03
C GLU A 122 5.02 2.37 15.16
N GLU A 123 4.57 3.46 15.80
CA GLU A 123 3.15 3.78 15.93
C GLU A 123 2.52 4.08 14.56
N LEU A 124 3.19 4.93 13.76
CA LEU A 124 2.72 5.22 12.40
C LEU A 124 2.70 3.96 11.54
N LEU A 125 3.77 3.15 11.57
CA LEU A 125 3.86 1.90 10.83
C LEU A 125 2.74 0.92 11.19
N THR A 126 2.36 0.87 12.47
CA THR A 126 1.23 0.05 12.95
C THR A 126 -0.10 0.49 12.33
N ILE A 127 -0.29 1.79 12.14
CA ILE A 127 -1.51 2.37 11.54
C ILE A 127 -1.53 2.18 10.01
N ILE A 128 -0.45 2.51 9.33
CA ILE A 128 -0.41 2.51 7.85
C ILE A 128 -0.16 1.12 7.26
N GLY A 129 0.61 0.26 7.94
CA GLY A 129 1.07 -1.04 7.42
C GLY A 129 -0.04 -1.97 6.90
N PRO A 130 -1.23 -2.04 7.52
CA PRO A 130 -2.36 -2.80 7.00
C PRO A 130 -2.83 -2.39 5.59
N HIS A 131 -2.54 -1.15 5.18
CA HIS A 131 -2.96 -0.54 3.91
C HIS A 131 -1.88 -0.56 2.83
N LEU A 132 -0.67 -1.00 3.17
CA LEU A 132 0.51 -1.00 2.30
C LEU A 132 0.94 -2.42 1.93
N ALA A 133 1.54 -2.51 0.74
CA ALA A 133 2.33 -3.65 0.29
C ALA A 133 3.70 -3.14 -0.15
N VAL A 134 4.75 -3.96 0.02
CA VAL A 134 6.09 -3.60 -0.46
C VAL A 134 6.09 -3.58 -1.99
N ASN A 135 5.67 -4.69 -2.57
CA ASN A 135 5.56 -4.88 -4.01
C ASN A 135 4.09 -4.98 -4.41
N GLY A 136 3.80 -4.70 -5.67
CA GLY A 136 2.43 -4.65 -6.16
C GLY A 136 2.35 -4.09 -7.56
N SER A 137 1.19 -3.52 -7.88
CA SER A 137 1.03 -2.67 -9.06
C SER A 137 0.31 -1.39 -8.67
N THR A 138 0.32 -0.39 -9.56
CA THR A 138 -0.53 0.80 -9.40
C THR A 138 -2.03 0.50 -9.52
N LYS A 139 -2.43 -0.71 -9.93
CA LYS A 139 -3.84 -1.10 -10.06
C LYS A 139 -4.37 -1.63 -8.74
N ILE A 140 -5.38 -0.94 -8.20
CA ILE A 140 -6.03 -1.36 -6.94
C ILE A 140 -7.19 -2.32 -7.21
N ASN A 141 -7.28 -3.41 -6.45
CA ASN A 141 -8.44 -4.29 -6.42
C ASN A 141 -9.52 -3.73 -5.49
N ILE A 142 -10.60 -3.22 -6.09
CA ILE A 142 -11.74 -2.65 -5.36
C ILE A 142 -12.48 -3.67 -4.50
N ASN A 143 -12.31 -4.98 -4.71
CA ASN A 143 -12.96 -6.01 -3.90
C ASN A 143 -12.24 -6.28 -2.57
N THR A 144 -10.97 -5.87 -2.45
CA THR A 144 -10.14 -6.18 -1.27
C THR A 144 -9.53 -4.94 -0.62
N ALA A 145 -9.59 -3.78 -1.28
CA ALA A 145 -9.11 -2.52 -0.72
C ALA A 145 -9.87 -2.10 0.54
N SER A 146 -9.17 -1.72 1.61
CA SER A 146 -9.79 -1.09 2.78
C SER A 146 -10.51 0.21 2.40
N ASP A 147 -11.47 0.64 3.21
CA ASP A 147 -12.05 1.99 3.17
C ASP A 147 -11.02 3.11 3.00
N MET A 148 -9.93 3.11 3.76
CA MET A 148 -8.88 4.13 3.68
C MET A 148 -8.17 4.15 2.31
N VAL A 149 -7.91 2.97 1.74
CA VAL A 149 -7.36 2.84 0.37
C VAL A 149 -8.40 3.20 -0.69
N LEU A 150 -9.69 2.95 -0.45
CA LEU A 150 -10.75 3.40 -1.36
C LEU A 150 -10.82 4.93 -1.40
N MET A 151 -10.78 5.58 -0.24
CA MET A 151 -10.77 7.04 -0.14
C MET A 151 -9.51 7.67 -0.74
N SER A 152 -8.40 6.94 -0.78
CA SER A 152 -7.19 7.45 -1.41
C SER A 152 -7.25 7.48 -2.95
N LEU A 153 -8.19 6.75 -3.58
CA LEU A 153 -8.25 6.60 -5.04
C LEU A 153 -8.48 7.92 -5.77
N ASP A 154 -9.34 8.79 -5.22
CA ASP A 154 -9.70 10.09 -5.76
C ASP A 154 -10.37 10.92 -4.66
N ALA A 155 -10.15 12.24 -4.63
CA ALA A 155 -10.70 13.15 -3.62
C ALA A 155 -12.24 13.15 -3.54
N VAL A 156 -12.95 12.70 -4.60
CA VAL A 156 -14.42 12.58 -4.56
C VAL A 156 -14.91 11.29 -3.89
N ILE A 157 -14.02 10.34 -3.57
CA ILE A 157 -14.37 9.10 -2.88
C ILE A 157 -14.35 9.36 -1.38
N THR A 158 -15.48 9.82 -0.85
CA THR A 158 -15.66 10.08 0.58
C THR A 158 -15.83 8.77 1.38
N GLU A 159 -15.79 8.87 2.71
CA GLU A 159 -16.11 7.77 3.62
C GLU A 159 -17.46 7.11 3.27
N GLN A 160 -18.50 7.91 3.03
CA GLN A 160 -19.81 7.41 2.63
C GLN A 160 -19.75 6.61 1.31
N VAL A 161 -18.98 7.07 0.31
CA VAL A 161 -18.80 6.35 -0.96
C VAL A 161 -18.07 5.03 -0.71
N ALA A 162 -17.01 5.03 0.10
CA ALA A 162 -16.27 3.83 0.47
C ALA A 162 -17.17 2.82 1.21
N GLU A 163 -17.99 3.26 2.15
CA GLU A 163 -18.98 2.44 2.85
C GLU A 163 -19.97 1.79 1.88
N MET A 164 -20.47 2.54 0.89
CA MET A 164 -21.38 2.00 -0.13
C MET A 164 -20.73 0.89 -0.97
N ILE A 165 -19.47 1.08 -1.38
CA ILE A 165 -18.68 0.07 -2.12
C ILE A 165 -18.47 -1.18 -1.25
N ILE A 166 -18.10 -0.98 0.02
CA ILE A 166 -17.85 -2.08 0.97
C ILE A 166 -19.14 -2.86 1.22
N ALA A 167 -20.25 -2.18 1.47
CA ALA A 167 -21.55 -2.81 1.69
C ALA A 167 -21.99 -3.62 0.47
N TYR A 168 -21.79 -3.10 -0.74
CA TYR A 168 -22.10 -3.83 -1.97
C TYR A 168 -21.28 -5.12 -2.08
N ARG A 169 -19.96 -5.03 -1.92
CA ARG A 169 -19.07 -6.21 -2.10
C ARG A 169 -19.13 -7.24 -0.96
N GLN A 170 -19.75 -6.89 0.18
CA GLN A 170 -20.05 -7.85 1.26
C GLN A 170 -21.16 -8.84 0.88
N ASP A 171 -22.11 -8.42 0.05
CA ASP A 171 -23.17 -9.29 -0.48
C ASP A 171 -22.70 -10.04 -1.73
N SER A 172 -22.16 -9.31 -2.70
CA SER A 172 -21.75 -9.87 -3.99
C SER A 172 -20.45 -9.22 -4.48
N PRO A 173 -19.41 -9.98 -4.86
CA PRO A 173 -18.17 -9.40 -5.37
C PRO A 173 -18.43 -8.57 -6.64
N ILE A 174 -17.80 -7.39 -6.72
CA ILE A 174 -17.91 -6.50 -7.87
C ILE A 174 -17.19 -7.15 -9.04
N VAL A 175 -17.91 -7.52 -10.11
CA VAL A 175 -17.29 -8.14 -11.29
C VAL A 175 -16.86 -7.07 -12.29
N ALA A 176 -17.66 -6.01 -12.42
CA ALA A 176 -17.36 -4.85 -13.25
C ALA A 176 -17.71 -3.52 -12.57
N ILE A 177 -16.91 -2.48 -12.81
CA ILE A 177 -17.14 -1.13 -12.24
C ILE A 177 -18.52 -0.56 -12.64
N SER A 178 -19.07 -0.96 -13.79
CA SER A 178 -20.42 -0.56 -14.23
C SER A 178 -21.54 -0.96 -13.28
N GLU A 179 -21.34 -1.96 -12.42
CA GLU A 179 -22.32 -2.36 -11.41
C GLU A 179 -22.57 -1.25 -10.36
N LEU A 180 -21.58 -0.38 -10.16
CA LEU A 180 -21.63 0.70 -9.17
C LEU A 180 -22.35 1.96 -9.69
N GLU A 181 -22.71 2.02 -10.98
CA GLU A 181 -23.27 3.21 -11.63
C GLU A 181 -24.56 3.71 -10.98
N LYS A 182 -25.46 2.78 -10.63
CA LYS A 182 -26.73 3.14 -9.98
C LYS A 182 -26.60 3.29 -8.46
N LEU A 183 -25.50 2.79 -7.90
CA LEU A 183 -25.25 2.82 -6.47
C LEU A 183 -24.64 4.16 -6.07
N LEU A 184 -23.60 4.59 -6.76
CA LEU A 184 -22.75 5.71 -6.36
C LEU A 184 -23.22 7.05 -6.92
N PRO A 185 -22.86 8.18 -6.27
CA PRO A 185 -22.99 9.50 -6.88
C PRO A 185 -22.23 9.59 -8.21
N ASP A 186 -22.77 10.36 -9.17
CA ASP A 186 -22.23 10.47 -10.54
C ASP A 186 -20.74 10.83 -10.58
N ALA A 187 -20.29 11.73 -9.72
CA ALA A 187 -18.88 12.15 -9.64
C ALA A 187 -17.97 10.99 -9.20
N ALA A 188 -18.37 10.25 -8.15
CA ALA A 188 -17.63 9.11 -7.65
C ALA A 188 -17.58 7.96 -8.68
N TYR A 189 -18.72 7.63 -9.30
CA TYR A 189 -18.75 6.63 -10.35
C TYR A 189 -17.86 7.03 -11.54
N SER A 190 -17.91 8.29 -11.97
CA SER A 190 -17.08 8.81 -13.06
C SER A 190 -15.59 8.71 -12.76
N ALA A 191 -15.17 9.02 -11.53
CA ALA A 191 -13.79 8.86 -11.08
C ALA A 191 -13.34 7.39 -11.12
N LEU A 192 -14.10 6.47 -10.52
CA LEU A 192 -13.78 5.03 -10.53
C LEU A 192 -13.75 4.46 -11.95
N LYS A 193 -14.69 4.87 -12.81
CA LYS A 193 -14.73 4.47 -14.22
C LYS A 193 -13.51 4.97 -14.98
N SER A 194 -13.07 6.20 -14.74
CA SER A 194 -11.84 6.76 -15.32
C SER A 194 -10.61 5.96 -14.91
N LEU A 195 -10.45 5.71 -13.60
CA LEU A 195 -9.35 4.91 -13.07
C LEU A 195 -9.34 3.49 -13.66
N SER A 196 -10.52 2.88 -13.83
CA SER A 196 -10.64 1.54 -14.42
C SER A 196 -10.28 1.52 -15.90
N ASN A 197 -10.72 2.51 -16.68
CA ASN A 197 -10.35 2.65 -18.09
C ASN A 197 -8.84 2.84 -18.28
N GLN A 198 -8.20 3.53 -17.34
CA GLN A 198 -6.74 3.75 -17.30
C GLN A 198 -5.98 2.56 -16.67
N LYS A 199 -6.69 1.50 -16.25
CA LYS A 199 -6.13 0.30 -15.61
C LYS A 199 -5.48 0.54 -14.24
N PHE A 200 -5.86 1.61 -13.55
CA PHE A 200 -5.46 1.92 -12.17
C PHE A 200 -6.42 1.39 -11.10
N LEU A 201 -7.56 0.84 -11.53
CA LEU A 201 -8.56 0.20 -10.69
C LEU A 201 -9.07 -1.07 -11.39
N GLY A 202 -9.22 -2.15 -10.64
CA GLY A 202 -9.74 -3.42 -11.14
C GLY A 202 -10.52 -4.18 -10.07
N THR A 203 -10.98 -5.37 -10.43
CA THR A 203 -11.81 -6.24 -9.58
C THR A 203 -11.11 -7.54 -9.20
N THR A 204 -9.88 -7.73 -9.65
CA THR A 204 -9.09 -8.96 -9.49
C THR A 204 -7.65 -8.63 -9.17
N SER A 205 -7.00 -9.52 -8.42
CA SER A 205 -5.60 -9.41 -8.05
C SER A 205 -4.72 -10.47 -8.70
N SER A 206 -3.47 -10.07 -8.89
CA SER A 206 -2.35 -10.90 -9.31
C SER A 206 -1.45 -11.25 -8.13
N ILE A 207 -1.32 -10.38 -7.13
CA ILE A 207 -0.35 -10.56 -6.06
C ILE A 207 -1.03 -10.99 -4.75
N TYR A 208 -0.51 -12.08 -4.17
CA TYR A 208 -1.05 -12.67 -2.95
C TYR A 208 0.07 -13.00 -1.96
N GLN A 209 -0.22 -12.79 -0.68
CA GLN A 209 0.61 -13.26 0.42
C GLN A 209 0.03 -14.55 1.01
N LEU A 210 0.84 -15.59 1.06
CA LEU A 210 0.53 -16.86 1.71
C LEU A 210 1.28 -16.93 3.03
N THR A 211 0.57 -17.21 4.10
CA THR A 211 1.16 -17.48 5.42
C THR A 211 0.82 -18.91 5.82
N ALA A 212 1.83 -19.75 5.97
CA ALA A 212 1.70 -21.12 6.45
C ALA A 212 2.28 -21.25 7.86
N HIS A 213 1.45 -21.66 8.82
CA HIS A 213 1.90 -22.01 10.17
C HIS A 213 1.97 -23.52 10.28
N ALA A 214 3.16 -24.06 10.52
CA ALA A 214 3.39 -25.48 10.72
C ALA A 214 3.68 -25.77 12.20
N ARG A 215 3.13 -26.86 12.73
CA ARG A 215 3.39 -27.34 14.09
C ARG A 215 3.60 -28.86 14.11
N VAL A 216 4.62 -29.32 14.84
CA VAL A 216 4.85 -30.74 15.17
C VAL A 216 5.23 -30.81 16.64
N ASN A 217 4.49 -31.56 17.46
CA ASN A 217 4.63 -31.56 18.92
C ASN A 217 4.61 -30.10 19.47
N ASP A 218 5.69 -29.68 20.13
CA ASP A 218 5.88 -28.33 20.66
C ASP A 218 6.65 -27.39 19.71
N GLY A 219 7.13 -27.88 18.57
CA GLY A 219 7.83 -27.07 17.57
C GLY A 219 6.87 -26.39 16.62
N SER A 220 7.11 -25.11 16.32
CA SER A 220 6.38 -24.34 15.31
C SER A 220 7.31 -23.58 14.35
N ARG A 221 6.85 -23.38 13.12
CA ARG A 221 7.48 -22.49 12.12
C ARG A 221 6.41 -21.72 11.36
N VAL A 222 6.74 -20.51 10.94
CA VAL A 222 5.88 -19.69 10.08
C VAL A 222 6.62 -19.42 8.77
N LEU A 223 6.00 -19.77 7.65
CA LEU A 223 6.48 -19.41 6.33
C LEU A 223 5.57 -18.32 5.77
N ARG A 224 6.17 -17.25 5.27
CA ARG A 224 5.50 -16.19 4.52
C ARG A 224 6.04 -16.16 3.11
N ALA A 225 5.16 -16.18 2.13
CA ALA A 225 5.50 -16.11 0.71
C ALA A 225 4.63 -15.09 0.00
N GLU A 226 5.22 -14.31 -0.91
CA GLU A 226 4.48 -13.45 -1.83
C GLU A 226 4.64 -14.00 -3.24
N VAL A 227 3.51 -14.13 -3.94
CA VAL A 227 3.47 -14.72 -5.28
C VAL A 227 2.72 -13.81 -6.24
N ASP A 228 3.25 -13.69 -7.46
CA ASP A 228 2.52 -13.15 -8.60
C ASP A 228 1.91 -14.31 -9.39
N LYS A 229 0.59 -14.34 -9.45
CA LYS A 229 -0.19 -15.36 -10.17
C LYS A 229 -0.11 -15.20 -11.68
N THR A 230 0.24 -14.01 -12.18
CA THR A 230 0.25 -13.70 -13.62
C THR A 230 1.27 -14.56 -14.36
N ASP A 231 2.44 -14.74 -13.76
CA ASP A 231 3.56 -15.53 -14.25
C ASP A 231 3.90 -16.73 -13.36
N ASN A 232 3.17 -16.91 -12.24
CA ASN A 232 3.39 -17.92 -11.22
C ASN A 232 4.80 -17.83 -10.60
N THR A 233 5.25 -16.61 -10.32
CA THR A 233 6.56 -16.34 -9.71
C THR A 233 6.47 -16.15 -8.20
N LEU A 234 7.54 -16.54 -7.50
CA LEU A 234 7.73 -16.29 -6.08
C LEU A 234 8.54 -15.00 -5.93
N LEU A 235 7.91 -13.96 -5.40
CA LEU A 235 8.50 -12.63 -5.22
C LEU A 235 9.33 -12.57 -3.92
N LEU A 236 8.82 -13.19 -2.86
CA LEU A 236 9.44 -13.20 -1.55
C LEU A 236 9.17 -14.53 -0.84
N ILE A 237 10.14 -15.01 -0.07
CA ILE A 237 9.95 -16.07 0.91
C ILE A 237 10.73 -15.79 2.19
N LYS A 238 10.07 -15.91 3.33
CA LYS A 238 10.64 -15.74 4.67
C LYS A 238 10.18 -16.88 5.57
N VAL A 239 11.08 -17.37 6.41
CA VAL A 239 10.80 -18.40 7.42
C VAL A 239 11.18 -17.86 8.79
N ASP A 240 10.23 -17.89 9.71
CA ASP A 240 10.35 -17.50 11.13
C ASP A 240 10.19 -18.72 12.06
#